data_AF-A0A3D4UGM9-F1
#
_entry.id   AF-A0A3D4UGM9-F1
#
_cell.length_a   1.000
_cell.length_b   1.000
_cell.length_c   1.000
_cell.angle_alpha   90.00
_cell.angle_beta   90.00
_cell.angle_gamma   90.00
#
_symmetry.space_group_name_H-M   'P 1'
#
loop_
_entity.id
_entity.type
_entity.pdbx_description
1 polymer ?
#
loop_
_entity_poly.entity_id
_entity_poly.type
_entity_poly.pdbx_seq_one_letter_code
_entity_poly.pdbx_strand_id
1 'polypeptide(L)'
;MEIRRRDRNNEADLPTDVPYPKLAQTGPDGRIARLRQLPDILALRSNPTVGPKTAEAIMPLVYLRRYKMETSVIDNLDLYWELTNGMIENLNMGDINEMGRAADMIKPLVPEVTLSQDLLNRQILTRVQGGMNKHIVREYKKAITDEIQVLDGEKGLEEVMRFVLDDSLQEAKLAYEGLLVELMSNIGKIVDATDLDSSEVEALAKLEKVPSLDPAEQMLQIEEFDNAFRKLSYDEGMKIFTALRENREFENLSPTISAIDVMHDRKKIMEGDAMGLKITDKRTDEVRFNSVDQQKKQAEQESESDQTDN
;
A
#
# COMPACT_ATOMS: atom_id res chain seq x y z
N MET A 1 -33.53 -31.05 -15.20
CA MET A 1 -33.05 -29.66 -15.19
C MET A 1 -31.62 -29.70 -14.67
N GLU A 2 -30.64 -29.82 -15.58
CA GLU A 2 -29.22 -29.90 -15.19
C GLU A 2 -28.73 -28.53 -14.76
N ILE A 3 -28.40 -28.40 -13.47
CA ILE A 3 -27.67 -27.24 -12.96
C ILE A 3 -26.25 -27.38 -13.50
N ARG A 4 -25.95 -26.75 -14.64
CA ARG A 4 -24.57 -26.56 -15.10
C ARG A 4 -23.82 -25.84 -13.99
N ARG A 5 -22.97 -26.57 -13.26
CA ARG A 5 -21.96 -25.99 -12.39
C ARG A 5 -21.08 -25.12 -13.29
N ARG A 6 -21.32 -23.80 -13.28
CA ARG A 6 -20.39 -22.85 -13.89
C ARG A 6 -19.05 -23.08 -13.21
N ASP A 7 -18.06 -23.52 -13.97
CA ASP A 7 -16.68 -23.53 -13.52
C ASP A 7 -16.34 -22.12 -13.07
N ARG A 8 -16.22 -21.93 -11.75
CA ARG A 8 -15.83 -20.64 -11.15
C ARG A 8 -14.39 -20.26 -11.50
N ASN A 9 -13.68 -21.13 -12.20
CA ASN A 9 -12.28 -21.01 -12.58
C ASN A 9 -12.07 -20.72 -14.09
N ASN A 10 -13.03 -20.11 -14.79
CA ASN A 10 -12.80 -19.59 -16.16
C ASN A 10 -11.83 -18.39 -16.11
N GLU A 11 -10.55 -18.66 -15.84
CA GLU A 11 -9.39 -17.80 -16.14
C GLU A 11 -9.04 -17.84 -17.63
N ALA A 12 -9.58 -18.81 -18.38
CA ALA A 12 -9.28 -19.09 -19.78
C ALA A 12 -9.62 -17.96 -20.79
N ASP A 13 -10.33 -16.91 -20.36
CA ASP A 13 -10.71 -15.77 -21.23
C ASP A 13 -10.06 -14.45 -20.82
N LEU A 14 -9.05 -14.45 -19.93
CA LEU A 14 -8.34 -13.23 -19.56
C LEU A 14 -7.29 -12.88 -20.62
N PRO A 15 -7.18 -11.61 -21.05
CA PRO A 15 -6.17 -11.18 -22.00
C PRO A 15 -4.81 -11.05 -21.30
N THR A 16 -4.23 -12.18 -20.89
CA THR A 16 -2.93 -12.25 -20.21
C THR A 16 -1.76 -11.82 -21.11
N ASP A 17 -1.98 -11.80 -22.42
CA ASP A 17 -0.96 -11.42 -23.41
C ASP A 17 -0.81 -9.91 -23.58
N VAL A 18 -1.66 -9.10 -22.92
CA VAL A 18 -1.57 -7.63 -23.00
C VAL A 18 -0.43 -7.17 -22.09
N PRO A 19 0.60 -6.46 -22.60
CA PRO A 19 1.70 -5.98 -21.77
C PRO A 19 1.24 -5.00 -20.67
N TYR A 20 1.82 -5.11 -19.48
CA TYR A 20 1.60 -4.19 -18.36
C TYR A 20 2.87 -3.98 -17.54
N PRO A 21 2.99 -2.85 -16.81
CA PRO A 21 4.08 -2.63 -15.86
C PRO A 21 3.96 -3.62 -14.69
N LYS A 22 4.96 -4.48 -14.54
CA LYS A 22 5.02 -5.46 -13.45
C LYS A 22 5.22 -4.74 -12.11
N LEU A 23 4.54 -5.22 -11.08
CA LEU A 23 4.69 -4.72 -9.71
C LEU A 23 5.94 -5.29 -9.02
N ALA A 24 6.29 -6.54 -9.34
CA ALA A 24 7.49 -7.17 -8.81
C ALA A 24 8.73 -6.58 -9.50
N GLN A 25 9.54 -5.85 -8.72
CA GLN A 25 10.81 -5.28 -9.16
C GLN A 25 11.87 -5.70 -8.16
N THR A 26 13.03 -6.13 -8.65
CA THR A 26 14.17 -6.47 -7.78
C THR A 26 14.78 -5.19 -7.22
N GLY A 27 14.93 -5.13 -5.91
CA GLY A 27 15.58 -4.07 -5.17
C GLY A 27 17.11 -4.19 -5.20
N PRO A 28 17.81 -3.21 -4.59
CA PRO A 28 19.28 -3.18 -4.54
C PRO A 28 19.90 -4.38 -3.80
N ASP A 29 19.14 -5.02 -2.92
CA ASP A 29 19.52 -6.19 -2.12
C ASP A 29 19.28 -7.53 -2.84
N GLY A 30 18.78 -7.51 -4.07
CA GLY A 30 18.43 -8.70 -4.84
C GLY A 30 17.09 -9.32 -4.48
N ARG A 31 16.33 -8.76 -3.53
CA ARG A 31 14.97 -9.19 -3.17
C ARG A 31 13.92 -8.42 -3.96
N ILE A 32 12.70 -8.94 -4.08
CA ILE A 32 11.56 -8.22 -4.64
C ILE A 32 11.17 -7.10 -3.67
N ALA A 33 11.25 -5.87 -4.17
CA ALA A 33 10.88 -4.67 -3.43
C ALA A 33 9.44 -4.79 -2.91
N ARG A 34 9.29 -4.66 -1.59
CA ARG A 34 7.98 -4.71 -0.93
C ARG A 34 7.22 -3.41 -1.22
N LEU A 35 5.96 -3.53 -1.64
CA LEU A 35 5.14 -2.38 -2.01
C LEU A 35 4.73 -1.55 -0.77
N ARG A 36 4.86 -0.24 -0.87
CA ARG A 36 4.40 0.74 0.14
C ARG A 36 2.92 1.11 0.01
N GLN A 37 2.22 0.50 -0.95
CA GLN A 37 0.79 0.69 -1.18
C GLN A 37 0.14 -0.67 -1.38
N LEU A 38 -1.18 -0.70 -1.26
CA LEU A 38 -1.95 -1.92 -1.51
C LEU A 38 -1.66 -2.47 -2.92
N PRO A 39 -1.29 -3.75 -3.06
CA PRO A 39 -1.08 -4.39 -4.35
C PRO A 39 -2.27 -4.22 -5.28
N ASP A 40 -3.51 -4.31 -4.77
CA ASP A 40 -4.72 -4.08 -5.56
C ASP A 40 -4.78 -2.66 -6.17
N ILE A 41 -4.37 -1.64 -5.42
CA ILE A 41 -4.36 -0.23 -5.88
C ILE A 41 -3.32 -0.05 -6.97
N LEU A 42 -2.10 -0.56 -6.75
CA LEU A 42 -1.03 -0.47 -7.73
C LEU A 42 -1.33 -1.31 -8.98
N ALA A 43 -1.95 -2.48 -8.82
CA ALA A 43 -2.44 -3.28 -9.94
C ALA A 43 -3.47 -2.49 -10.78
N LEU A 44 -4.38 -1.75 -10.16
CA LEU A 44 -5.37 -0.94 -10.89
C LEU A 44 -4.70 0.14 -11.74
N ARG A 45 -3.59 0.72 -11.25
CA ARG A 45 -2.76 1.68 -12.01
C ARG A 45 -2.10 1.00 -13.21
N SER A 46 -1.52 -0.19 -13.01
CA SER A 46 -0.85 -0.96 -14.07
C SER A 46 -1.81 -1.65 -15.05
N ASN A 47 -3.08 -1.84 -14.69
CA ASN A 47 -4.02 -2.63 -15.46
C ASN A 47 -4.45 -1.93 -16.77
N PRO A 48 -4.04 -2.42 -17.95
CA PRO A 48 -4.28 -1.75 -19.23
C PRO A 48 -5.77 -1.73 -19.63
N THR A 49 -6.58 -2.57 -19.01
CA THR A 49 -8.02 -2.66 -19.29
C THR A 49 -8.86 -1.69 -18.46
N VAL A 50 -8.30 -1.11 -17.39
CA VAL A 50 -8.93 -0.05 -16.62
C VAL A 50 -8.66 1.26 -17.36
N GLY A 51 -9.67 2.08 -17.62
CA GLY A 51 -9.50 3.40 -18.25
C GLY A 51 -9.67 4.55 -17.25
N PRO A 52 -9.39 5.81 -17.65
CA PRO A 52 -9.55 6.99 -16.79
C PRO A 52 -10.93 7.10 -16.14
N LYS A 53 -11.99 6.89 -16.93
CA LYS A 53 -13.37 6.93 -16.46
C LYS A 53 -13.66 5.90 -15.37
N THR A 54 -13.11 4.68 -15.51
CA THR A 54 -13.27 3.63 -14.50
C THR A 54 -12.52 4.00 -13.23
N ALA A 55 -11.31 4.54 -13.36
CA ALA A 55 -10.52 4.96 -12.22
C ALA A 55 -11.16 6.11 -11.42
N GLU A 56 -11.77 7.09 -12.09
CA GLU A 56 -12.56 8.15 -11.45
C GLU A 56 -13.72 7.58 -10.62
N ALA A 57 -14.38 6.53 -11.09
CA ALA A 57 -15.43 5.83 -10.35
C ALA A 57 -14.90 5.00 -9.16
N ILE A 58 -13.63 4.58 -9.20
CA ILE A 58 -12.99 3.79 -8.14
C ILE A 58 -12.60 4.67 -6.94
N MET A 59 -12.11 5.88 -7.18
CA MET A 59 -11.51 6.72 -6.13
C MET A 59 -12.42 6.94 -4.90
N PRO A 60 -13.72 7.32 -5.04
CA PRO A 60 -14.59 7.51 -3.88
C PRO A 60 -14.73 6.24 -3.01
N LEU A 61 -14.64 5.05 -3.62
CA LEU A 61 -14.70 3.79 -2.88
C LEU A 61 -13.40 3.46 -2.17
N VAL A 62 -12.26 3.77 -2.79
CA VAL A 62 -10.96 3.64 -2.11
C VAL A 62 -10.94 4.54 -0.87
N TYR A 63 -11.50 5.74 -0.96
CA TYR A 63 -11.61 6.68 0.15
C TYR A 63 -12.48 6.15 1.28
N LEU A 64 -13.68 5.69 0.93
CA LEU A 64 -14.60 5.08 1.90
C LEU A 64 -14.00 3.83 2.55
N ARG A 65 -13.30 3.00 1.77
CA ARG A 65 -12.66 1.78 2.27
C ARG A 65 -11.53 2.12 3.24
N ARG A 66 -10.70 3.10 2.89
CA ARG A 66 -9.65 3.63 3.76
C ARG A 66 -10.23 4.12 5.09
N TYR A 67 -11.28 4.94 5.04
CA TYR A 67 -11.97 5.41 6.25
C TYR A 67 -12.47 4.26 7.13
N LYS A 68 -13.11 3.25 6.53
CA LYS A 68 -13.55 2.06 7.29
C LYS A 68 -12.39 1.33 7.95
N MET A 69 -11.25 1.20 7.26
CA MET A 69 -10.09 0.54 7.83
C MET A 69 -9.48 1.36 8.98
N GLU A 70 -9.45 2.68 8.86
CA GLU A 70 -9.04 3.56 9.96
C GLU A 70 -9.94 3.36 11.18
N THR A 71 -11.26 3.34 11.00
CA THR A 71 -12.20 3.04 12.08
C THR A 71 -11.94 1.65 12.68
N SER A 72 -11.73 0.62 11.86
CA SER A 72 -11.39 -0.73 12.34
C SER A 72 -10.08 -0.75 13.15
N VAL A 73 -9.06 -0.01 12.72
CA VAL A 73 -7.79 0.11 13.47
C VAL A 73 -8.00 0.83 14.79
N ILE A 74 -8.77 1.93 14.81
CA ILE A 74 -9.08 2.65 16.05
C ILE A 74 -9.82 1.71 17.01
N ASP A 75 -10.88 1.05 16.56
CA ASP A 75 -11.72 0.19 17.40
C ASP A 75 -10.99 -1.07 17.89
N ASN A 76 -9.84 -1.43 17.30
CA ASN A 76 -9.04 -2.62 17.63
C ASN A 76 -7.54 -2.27 17.78
N LEU A 77 -7.24 -1.10 18.34
CA LEU A 77 -5.87 -0.57 18.41
C LEU A 77 -4.94 -1.46 19.24
N ASP A 78 -5.45 -2.14 20.27
CA ASP A 78 -4.72 -3.06 21.13
C ASP A 78 -4.24 -4.27 20.33
N LEU A 79 -5.14 -4.89 19.57
CA LEU A 79 -4.83 -6.00 18.69
C LEU A 79 -3.83 -5.59 17.62
N TYR A 80 -4.02 -4.41 17.01
CA TYR A 80 -3.11 -3.88 16.01
C TYR A 80 -1.71 -3.67 16.58
N TRP A 81 -1.59 -3.07 17.77
CA TRP A 81 -0.31 -2.88 18.44
C TRP A 81 0.35 -4.20 18.83
N GLU A 82 -0.38 -5.16 19.40
CA GLU A 82 0.17 -6.48 19.75
C GLU A 82 0.71 -7.19 18.49
N LEU A 83 -0.06 -7.21 17.41
CA LEU A 83 0.33 -7.84 16.14
C LEU A 83 1.57 -7.21 15.52
N THR A 84 1.67 -5.87 15.55
CA THR A 84 2.76 -5.11 14.92
C THR A 84 3.98 -4.91 15.82
N ASN A 85 3.90 -5.27 17.11
CA ASN A 85 5.02 -5.18 18.05
C ASN A 85 5.82 -6.49 18.13
N GLY A 86 6.05 -7.15 17.00
CA GLY A 86 6.86 -8.37 16.94
C GLY A 86 6.08 -9.68 17.09
N MET A 87 4.75 -9.67 17.27
CA MET A 87 4.02 -10.93 17.48
C MET A 87 4.08 -11.84 16.25
N ILE A 88 3.94 -11.29 15.03
CA ILE A 88 3.98 -12.08 13.79
C ILE A 88 5.40 -12.60 13.53
N GLU A 89 6.41 -11.77 13.80
CA GLU A 89 7.82 -12.09 13.62
C GLU A 89 8.28 -13.18 14.58
N ASN A 90 7.78 -13.17 15.81
CA ASN A 90 8.12 -14.14 16.85
C ASN A 90 7.15 -15.34 16.92
N LEU A 91 6.13 -15.39 16.06
CA LEU A 91 5.13 -16.45 16.06
C LEU A 91 5.77 -17.80 15.74
N ASN A 92 5.46 -18.81 16.56
CA ASN A 92 5.86 -20.18 16.26
C ASN A 92 4.88 -20.79 15.25
N MET A 93 5.27 -20.82 13.97
CA MET A 93 4.44 -21.38 12.90
C MET A 93 4.21 -22.90 13.01
N GLY A 94 4.92 -23.59 13.91
CA GLY A 94 4.67 -24.99 14.22
C GLY A 94 3.53 -25.20 15.23
N ASP A 95 3.09 -24.15 15.94
CA ASP A 95 2.03 -24.24 16.94
C ASP A 95 0.69 -23.75 16.37
N ILE A 96 -0.22 -24.69 16.13
CA ILE A 96 -1.56 -24.44 15.60
C ILE A 96 -2.37 -23.50 16.51
N ASN A 97 -2.16 -23.55 17.83
CA ASN A 97 -2.91 -22.70 18.75
C ASN A 97 -2.45 -21.24 18.66
N GLU A 98 -1.13 -21.02 18.54
CA GLU A 98 -0.59 -19.67 18.34
C GLU A 98 -1.03 -19.10 16.99
N MET A 99 -0.99 -19.90 15.92
CA MET A 99 -1.51 -19.50 14.61
C MET A 99 -3.00 -19.18 14.66
N GLY A 100 -3.80 -19.98 15.37
CA GLY A 100 -5.23 -19.74 15.56
C GLY A 100 -5.49 -18.42 16.27
N ARG A 101 -4.76 -18.15 17.36
CA ARG A 101 -4.84 -16.86 18.08
C ARG A 101 -4.47 -15.68 17.19
N ALA A 102 -3.35 -15.79 16.46
CA ALA A 102 -2.93 -14.73 15.54
C ALA A 102 -4.00 -14.48 14.45
N ALA A 103 -4.59 -15.53 13.89
CA ALA A 103 -5.67 -15.41 12.91
C ALA A 103 -6.92 -14.72 13.48
N ASP A 104 -7.31 -15.04 14.71
CA ASP A 104 -8.45 -14.42 15.39
C ASP A 104 -8.21 -12.92 15.66
N MET A 105 -6.98 -12.54 16.02
CA MET A 105 -6.58 -11.14 16.24
C MET A 105 -6.50 -10.35 14.93
N ILE A 106 -6.06 -10.98 13.84
CA ILE A 106 -5.94 -10.36 12.51
C ILE A 106 -7.32 -10.11 11.91
N LYS A 107 -8.28 -11.00 12.14
CA LYS A 107 -9.63 -10.97 11.54
C LYS A 107 -10.34 -9.61 11.58
N PRO A 108 -10.43 -8.86 12.70
CA PRO A 108 -11.08 -7.54 12.71
C PRO A 108 -10.32 -6.47 11.92
N LEU A 109 -9.02 -6.68 11.66
CA LEU A 109 -8.14 -5.77 10.93
C LEU A 109 -8.02 -6.12 9.44
N VAL A 110 -8.70 -7.18 8.99
CA VAL A 110 -8.71 -7.62 7.59
C VAL A 110 -10.08 -7.35 6.99
N PRO A 111 -10.13 -6.67 5.83
CA PRO A 111 -11.39 -6.45 5.14
C PRO A 111 -11.94 -7.78 4.60
N GLU A 112 -13.27 -7.95 4.65
CA GLU A 112 -13.94 -9.20 4.24
C GLU A 112 -13.59 -9.65 2.81
N VAL A 113 -13.33 -8.68 1.92
CA VAL A 113 -12.96 -8.92 0.53
C VAL A 113 -11.85 -7.95 0.10
N THR A 114 -11.03 -8.36 -0.87
CA THR A 114 -10.04 -7.47 -1.49
C THR A 114 -10.71 -6.32 -2.24
N LEU A 115 -9.98 -5.22 -2.45
CA LEU A 115 -10.49 -4.07 -3.20
C LEU A 115 -10.97 -4.48 -4.61
N SER A 116 -10.21 -5.29 -5.35
CA SER A 116 -10.64 -5.77 -6.67
C SER A 116 -11.95 -6.54 -6.62
N GLN A 117 -12.16 -7.35 -5.58
CA GLN A 117 -13.38 -8.13 -5.42
C GLN A 117 -14.57 -7.24 -5.04
N ASP A 118 -14.39 -6.25 -4.17
CA ASP A 118 -15.44 -5.27 -3.84
C ASP A 118 -15.87 -4.48 -5.09
N LEU A 119 -14.90 -4.00 -5.88
CA LEU A 119 -15.18 -3.27 -7.12
C LEU A 119 -15.90 -4.13 -8.18
N LEU A 120 -15.57 -5.43 -8.26
CA LEU A 120 -16.30 -6.40 -9.08
C LEU A 120 -17.73 -6.62 -8.59
N ASN A 121 -17.92 -6.80 -7.27
CA ASN A 121 -19.23 -7.00 -6.66
C ASN A 121 -20.16 -5.80 -6.92
N ARG A 122 -19.60 -4.59 -6.95
CA ARG A 122 -20.30 -3.32 -7.24
C ARG A 122 -20.46 -3.04 -8.73
N GLN A 123 -20.00 -3.92 -9.62
CA GLN A 123 -20.05 -3.77 -11.08
C GLN A 123 -19.29 -2.54 -11.60
N ILE A 124 -18.30 -2.03 -10.85
CA ILE A 124 -17.43 -0.93 -11.29
C ILE A 124 -16.33 -1.48 -12.19
N LEU A 125 -15.77 -2.63 -11.81
CA LEU A 125 -14.93 -3.40 -12.70
C LEU A 125 -15.77 -4.40 -13.48
N THR A 126 -15.51 -4.48 -14.78
CA THR A 126 -15.94 -5.63 -15.57
C THR A 126 -15.17 -6.88 -15.14
N ARG A 127 -15.69 -8.06 -15.53
CA ARG A 127 -15.01 -9.34 -15.28
C ARG A 127 -13.57 -9.36 -15.81
N VAL A 128 -13.36 -8.81 -17.02
CA VAL A 128 -12.03 -8.75 -17.64
C VAL A 128 -11.11 -7.84 -16.83
N GLN A 129 -11.58 -6.65 -16.44
CA GLN A 129 -10.80 -5.70 -15.65
C GLN A 129 -10.42 -6.27 -14.28
N GLY A 130 -11.39 -6.81 -13.54
CA GLY A 130 -11.11 -7.39 -12.23
C GLY A 130 -10.28 -8.67 -12.31
N GLY A 131 -10.44 -9.48 -13.36
CA GLY A 131 -9.61 -10.65 -13.60
C GLY A 131 -8.15 -10.28 -13.90
N MET A 132 -7.93 -9.28 -14.75
CA MET A 132 -6.60 -8.75 -15.03
C MET A 132 -5.95 -8.15 -13.76
N ASN A 133 -6.73 -7.43 -12.94
CA ASN A 133 -6.20 -6.87 -11.69
C ASN A 133 -5.71 -7.96 -10.74
N LYS A 134 -6.54 -9.01 -10.56
CA LYS A 134 -6.18 -10.17 -9.75
C LYS A 134 -4.95 -10.91 -10.29
N HIS A 135 -4.81 -11.00 -11.62
CA HIS A 135 -3.64 -11.59 -12.25
C HIS A 135 -2.36 -10.83 -11.88
N ILE A 136 -2.36 -9.50 -12.01
CA ILE A 136 -1.22 -8.64 -11.67
C ILE A 136 -0.84 -8.78 -10.18
N VAL A 137 -1.83 -8.74 -9.28
CA VAL A 137 -1.58 -8.95 -7.83
C VAL A 137 -1.01 -10.34 -7.55
N ARG A 138 -1.55 -11.38 -8.21
CA ARG A 138 -1.08 -12.77 -8.04
C ARG A 138 0.35 -12.93 -8.54
N GLU A 139 0.71 -12.34 -9.68
CA GLU A 139 2.09 -12.39 -10.19
C GLU A 139 3.06 -11.78 -9.17
N TYR A 140 2.71 -10.63 -8.59
CA TYR A 140 3.50 -9.99 -7.54
C TYR A 140 3.68 -10.88 -6.31
N LYS A 141 2.58 -11.37 -5.74
CA LYS A 141 2.64 -12.24 -4.54
C LYS A 141 3.41 -13.53 -4.82
N LYS A 142 3.24 -14.10 -6.02
CA LYS A 142 3.99 -15.28 -6.44
C LYS A 142 5.48 -15.00 -6.53
N ALA A 143 5.89 -13.88 -7.12
CA ALA A 143 7.30 -13.51 -7.20
C ALA A 143 7.95 -13.41 -5.81
N ILE A 144 7.22 -12.91 -4.82
CA ILE A 144 7.69 -12.86 -3.43
C ILE A 144 7.78 -14.25 -2.81
N THR A 145 6.76 -15.10 -2.97
CA THR A 145 6.80 -16.46 -2.41
C THR A 145 7.91 -17.30 -3.05
N ASP A 146 8.12 -17.13 -4.35
CA ASP A 146 9.18 -17.81 -5.09
C ASP A 146 10.57 -17.31 -4.62
N GLU A 147 10.74 -16.00 -4.40
CA GLU A 147 11.95 -15.42 -3.78
C GLU A 147 12.22 -16.03 -2.40
N ILE A 148 11.22 -16.02 -1.50
CA ILE A 148 11.37 -16.52 -0.12
C ILE A 148 11.75 -18.01 -0.15
N GLN A 149 11.10 -18.82 -0.98
CA GLN A 149 11.42 -20.24 -1.09
C GLN A 149 12.84 -20.50 -1.59
N VAL A 150 13.34 -19.67 -2.52
CA VAL A 150 14.69 -19.78 -3.06
C VAL A 150 15.75 -19.31 -2.07
N LEU A 151 15.51 -18.21 -1.36
CA LEU A 151 16.50 -17.59 -0.47
C LEU A 151 16.55 -18.23 0.93
N ASP A 152 15.40 -18.61 1.49
CA ASP A 152 15.29 -19.02 2.90
C ASP A 152 15.27 -20.55 3.08
N GLY A 153 15.32 -21.32 1.97
CA GLY A 153 15.55 -22.76 1.97
C GLY A 153 14.56 -23.55 2.83
N GLU A 154 15.07 -24.27 3.83
CA GLU A 154 14.26 -25.08 4.75
C GLU A 154 13.26 -24.24 5.58
N LYS A 155 13.54 -22.96 5.79
CA LYS A 155 12.62 -22.02 6.48
C LYS A 155 11.65 -21.32 5.53
N GLY A 156 11.73 -21.57 4.22
CA GLY A 156 10.94 -20.86 3.23
C GLY A 156 9.43 -20.97 3.46
N LEU A 157 8.93 -22.10 3.96
CA LEU A 157 7.50 -22.23 4.28
C LEU A 157 7.07 -21.36 5.47
N GLU A 158 7.90 -21.28 6.52
CA GLU A 158 7.65 -20.45 7.69
C GLU A 158 7.62 -18.97 7.32
N GLU A 159 8.60 -18.53 6.51
CA GLU A 159 8.69 -17.15 6.03
C GLU A 159 7.57 -16.79 5.05
N VAL A 160 7.11 -17.74 4.21
CA VAL A 160 5.91 -17.54 3.38
C VAL A 160 4.68 -17.33 4.24
N MET A 161 4.51 -18.10 5.33
CA MET A 161 3.38 -17.92 6.24
C MET A 161 3.46 -16.58 6.96
N ARG A 162 4.64 -16.17 7.43
CA ARG A 162 4.87 -14.82 8.00
C ARG A 162 4.48 -13.74 7.00
N PHE A 163 4.96 -13.84 5.77
CA PHE A 163 4.61 -12.91 4.70
C PHE A 163 3.10 -12.83 4.47
N VAL A 164 2.39 -13.96 4.43
CA VAL A 164 0.94 -13.98 4.22
C VAL A 164 0.19 -13.29 5.38
N LEU A 165 0.60 -13.52 6.62
CA LEU A 165 0.01 -12.86 7.78
C LEU A 165 0.28 -11.35 7.75
N ASP A 166 1.52 -10.96 7.44
CA ASP A 166 1.92 -9.55 7.34
C ASP A 166 1.19 -8.80 6.21
N ASP A 167 1.14 -9.40 5.03
CA ASP A 167 0.44 -8.89 3.85
C ASP A 167 -1.06 -8.77 4.10
N SER A 168 -1.64 -9.63 4.94
CA SER A 168 -3.05 -9.51 5.35
C SER A 168 -3.30 -8.23 6.16
N LEU A 169 -2.33 -7.79 6.97
CA LEU A 169 -2.42 -6.56 7.76
C LEU A 169 -2.03 -5.29 6.98
N GLN A 170 -1.57 -5.41 5.74
CA GLN A 170 -1.03 -4.26 5.00
C GLN A 170 -2.04 -3.10 4.90
N GLU A 171 -3.32 -3.39 4.74
CA GLU A 171 -4.35 -2.35 4.67
C GLU A 171 -4.54 -1.62 6.01
N ALA A 172 -4.53 -2.37 7.11
CA ALA A 172 -4.57 -1.82 8.46
C ALA A 172 -3.31 -1.00 8.78
N LYS A 173 -2.13 -1.49 8.40
CA LYS A 173 -0.86 -0.76 8.57
C LYS A 173 -0.89 0.59 7.86
N LEU A 174 -1.27 0.58 6.59
CA LEU A 174 -1.41 1.81 5.83
C LEU A 174 -2.44 2.74 6.49
N ALA A 175 -3.57 2.22 6.97
CA ALA A 175 -4.60 3.01 7.66
C ALA A 175 -4.07 3.67 8.94
N TYR A 176 -3.36 2.91 9.76
CA TYR A 176 -2.69 3.41 10.96
C TYR A 176 -1.67 4.50 10.66
N GLU A 177 -0.77 4.27 9.69
CA GLU A 177 0.19 5.30 9.24
C GLU A 177 -0.54 6.57 8.77
N GLY A 178 -1.70 6.41 8.13
CA GLY A 178 -2.57 7.51 7.76
C GLY A 178 -3.04 8.34 8.97
N LEU A 179 -3.52 7.65 10.01
CA LEU A 179 -3.93 8.30 11.26
C LEU A 179 -2.76 9.05 11.91
N LEU A 180 -1.56 8.47 11.91
CA LEU A 180 -0.37 9.12 12.46
C LEU A 180 0.00 10.39 11.69
N VAL A 181 0.01 10.36 10.36
CA VAL A 181 0.30 11.54 9.52
C VAL A 181 -0.70 12.68 9.78
N GLU A 182 -1.99 12.34 9.96
CA GLU A 182 -3.02 13.32 10.29
C GLU A 182 -2.83 13.90 11.69
N LEU A 183 -2.52 13.04 12.68
CA LEU A 183 -2.20 13.46 14.03
C LEU A 183 -0.99 14.39 14.06
N MET A 184 0.11 14.05 13.38
CA MET A 184 1.34 14.84 13.39
C MET A 184 1.10 16.32 13.08
N SER A 185 0.14 16.62 12.20
CA SER A 185 -0.16 18.00 11.80
C SER A 185 -1.04 18.76 12.79
N ASN A 186 -1.71 18.07 13.72
CA ASN A 186 -2.74 18.64 14.59
C ASN A 186 -2.69 18.13 16.03
N ILE A 187 -1.62 17.45 16.44
CA ILE A 187 -1.59 16.67 17.68
C ILE A 187 -1.81 17.55 18.90
N GLY A 188 -1.27 18.77 18.95
CA GLY A 188 -1.52 19.71 20.04
C GLY A 188 -3.00 20.02 20.20
N LYS A 189 -3.69 20.37 19.11
CA LYS A 189 -5.14 20.60 19.12
C LYS A 189 -5.93 19.36 19.56
N ILE A 190 -5.53 18.18 19.11
CA ILE A 190 -6.23 16.93 19.48
C ILE A 190 -6.02 16.62 20.96
N VAL A 191 -4.79 16.75 21.47
CA VAL A 191 -4.47 16.56 22.89
C VAL A 191 -5.21 17.58 23.76
N ASP A 192 -5.29 18.85 23.35
CA ASP A 192 -6.05 19.89 24.07
C ASP A 192 -7.56 19.58 24.14
N ALA A 193 -8.08 18.81 23.17
CA ALA A 193 -9.47 18.34 23.17
C ALA A 193 -9.67 17.08 24.04
N THR A 194 -8.60 16.54 24.61
CA THR A 194 -8.63 15.42 25.56
C THR A 194 -8.30 15.92 26.98
N ASP A 195 -8.76 15.20 28.00
CA ASP A 195 -8.38 15.45 29.40
C ASP A 195 -7.08 14.68 29.78
N LEU A 196 -6.11 14.60 28.87
CA LEU A 196 -4.87 13.85 29.08
C LEU A 196 -3.72 14.79 29.48
N ASP A 197 -3.00 14.44 30.54
CA ASP A 197 -1.95 15.27 31.14
C ASP A 197 -0.64 14.51 31.45
N SER A 198 -0.46 13.31 30.90
CA SER A 198 0.77 12.53 31.13
C SER A 198 1.99 13.13 30.45
N SER A 199 3.17 12.85 30.99
CA SER A 199 4.44 13.32 30.43
C SER A 199 4.68 12.84 28.99
N GLU A 200 4.20 11.65 28.67
CA GLU A 200 4.29 11.04 27.35
C GLU A 200 3.39 11.76 26.35
N VAL A 201 2.18 12.16 26.77
CA VAL A 201 1.26 12.97 25.96
C VAL A 201 1.84 14.35 25.69
N GLU A 202 2.42 15.02 26.69
CA GLU A 202 3.11 16.29 26.50
C GLU A 202 4.31 16.16 25.55
N ALA A 203 5.07 15.07 25.64
CA ALA A 203 6.20 14.80 24.76
C ALA A 203 5.75 14.57 23.32
N LEU A 204 4.64 13.83 23.11
CA LEU A 204 4.05 13.59 21.81
C LEU A 204 3.54 14.89 21.17
N ALA A 205 2.86 15.76 21.93
CA ALA A 205 2.35 17.03 21.44
C ALA A 205 3.48 17.95 20.90
N LYS A 206 4.68 17.87 21.46
CA LYS A 206 5.87 18.63 20.99
C LYS A 206 6.41 18.16 19.64
N LEU A 207 5.96 17.00 19.15
CA LEU A 207 6.31 16.48 17.82
C LEU A 207 5.40 17.02 16.71
N GLU A 208 4.48 17.94 17.01
CA GLU A 208 3.62 18.57 16.02
C GLU A 208 4.43 19.20 14.89
N LYS A 209 4.20 18.71 13.67
CA LYS A 209 4.84 19.19 12.45
C LYS A 209 4.02 18.83 11.22
N VAL A 210 4.14 19.64 10.18
CA VAL A 210 3.61 19.30 8.87
C VAL A 210 4.47 18.17 8.27
N PRO A 211 3.88 17.02 7.88
CA PRO A 211 4.61 15.92 7.27
C PRO A 211 5.35 16.35 5.99
N SER A 212 6.55 15.79 5.76
CA SER A 212 7.31 16.06 4.54
C SER A 212 6.54 15.61 3.29
N LEU A 213 6.75 16.34 2.18
CA LEU A 213 6.27 15.95 0.85
C LEU A 213 7.19 14.92 0.19
N ASP A 214 8.43 14.78 0.67
CA ASP A 214 9.32 13.72 0.22
C ASP A 214 8.91 12.38 0.87
N PRO A 215 8.60 11.33 0.10
CA PRO A 215 8.12 10.08 0.67
C PRO A 215 9.12 9.36 1.59
N ALA A 216 10.43 9.52 1.39
CA ALA A 216 11.43 8.86 2.22
C ALA A 216 11.55 9.58 3.57
N GLU A 217 11.61 10.91 3.56
CA GLU A 217 11.61 11.71 4.78
C GLU A 217 10.29 11.56 5.55
N GLN A 218 9.14 11.55 4.86
CA GLN A 218 7.84 11.37 5.49
C GLN A 218 7.78 10.05 6.28
N MET A 219 8.31 8.95 5.72
CA MET A 219 8.35 7.66 6.44
C MET A 219 9.18 7.73 7.71
N LEU A 220 10.35 8.39 7.68
CA LEU A 220 11.18 8.57 8.87
C LEU A 220 10.45 9.38 9.94
N GLN A 221 9.69 10.40 9.52
CA GLN A 221 8.88 11.20 10.44
C GLN A 221 7.71 10.41 11.03
N ILE A 222 7.05 9.54 10.24
CA ILE A 222 5.99 8.64 10.72
C ILE A 222 6.56 7.65 11.73
N GLU A 223 7.72 7.05 11.45
CA GLU A 223 8.38 6.10 12.34
C GLU A 223 8.81 6.75 13.66
N GLU A 224 9.41 7.95 13.62
CA GLU A 224 9.73 8.74 14.80
C GLU A 224 8.48 9.02 15.64
N PHE A 225 7.39 9.43 14.99
CA PHE A 225 6.14 9.74 15.67
C PHE A 225 5.46 8.48 16.23
N ASP A 226 5.45 7.37 15.50
CA ASP A 226 4.92 6.08 15.98
C ASP A 226 5.68 5.59 17.21
N ASN A 227 7.01 5.69 17.20
CA ASN A 227 7.85 5.33 18.34
C ASN A 227 7.57 6.17 19.59
N ALA A 228 7.16 7.43 19.43
CA ALA A 228 6.69 8.25 20.54
C ALA A 228 5.25 7.88 20.94
N PHE A 229 4.36 7.67 19.98
CA PHE A 229 2.96 7.33 20.18
C PHE A 229 2.78 6.00 20.93
N ARG A 230 3.60 4.99 20.62
CA ARG A 230 3.60 3.68 21.29
C ARG A 230 4.10 3.70 22.74
N LYS A 231 4.64 4.82 23.22
CA LYS A 231 4.98 4.99 24.66
C LYS A 231 3.76 5.32 25.51
N LEU A 232 2.67 5.76 24.88
CA LEU A 232 1.40 5.96 25.54
C LEU A 232 0.82 4.63 26.03
N SER A 233 0.03 4.70 27.09
CA SER A 233 -0.87 3.61 27.41
C SER A 233 -1.90 3.42 26.29
N TYR A 234 -2.47 2.22 26.20
CA TYR A 234 -3.54 1.92 25.26
C TYR A 234 -4.72 2.89 25.37
N ASP A 235 -5.16 3.18 26.61
CA ASP A 235 -6.30 4.06 26.87
C ASP A 235 -6.03 5.50 26.38
N GLU A 236 -4.80 5.99 26.52
CA GLU A 236 -4.39 7.30 26.00
C GLU A 236 -4.37 7.31 24.48
N GLY A 237 -3.74 6.32 23.84
CA GLY A 237 -3.72 6.20 22.38
C GLY A 237 -5.13 6.13 21.79
N MET A 238 -6.02 5.35 22.42
CA MET A 238 -7.42 5.24 22.03
C MET A 238 -8.17 6.58 22.16
N LYS A 239 -7.99 7.30 23.27
CA LYS A 239 -8.60 8.62 23.47
C LYS A 239 -8.14 9.63 22.43
N ILE A 240 -6.84 9.65 22.10
CA ILE A 240 -6.28 10.54 21.08
C ILE A 240 -6.86 10.23 19.71
N PHE A 241 -6.90 8.96 19.29
CA PHE A 241 -7.52 8.61 18.00
C PHE A 241 -9.02 8.83 17.95
N THR A 242 -9.73 8.61 19.07
CA THR A 242 -11.16 8.91 19.17
C THR A 242 -11.39 10.41 19.01
N ALA A 243 -10.61 11.24 19.72
CA ALA A 243 -10.66 12.69 19.60
C ALA A 243 -10.30 13.15 18.18
N LEU A 244 -9.31 12.55 17.53
CA LEU A 244 -9.01 12.81 16.12
C LEU A 244 -10.23 12.56 15.25
N ARG A 245 -10.85 11.37 15.37
CA ARG A 245 -12.04 10.99 14.58
C ARG A 245 -13.18 11.98 14.77
N GLU A 246 -13.43 12.41 16.00
CA GLU A 246 -14.50 13.37 16.35
C GLU A 246 -14.22 14.80 15.88
N ASN A 247 -12.95 15.18 15.71
CA ASN A 247 -12.52 16.51 15.29
C ASN A 247 -12.23 16.63 13.78
N ARG A 248 -12.47 15.57 12.99
CA ARG A 248 -12.30 15.60 11.53
C ARG A 248 -13.29 16.55 10.87
N GLU A 249 -12.78 17.41 9.99
CA GLU A 249 -13.62 18.29 9.15
C GLU A 249 -14.54 17.47 8.23
N PHE A 250 -14.00 16.37 7.69
CA PHE A 250 -14.75 15.43 6.88
C PHE A 250 -14.84 14.09 7.60
N GLU A 251 -15.96 13.88 8.30
CA GLU A 251 -16.22 12.70 9.12
C GLU A 251 -15.97 11.37 8.39
N ASN A 252 -16.11 11.33 7.06
CA ASN A 252 -16.00 10.12 6.24
C ASN A 252 -14.86 10.12 5.21
N LEU A 253 -13.91 11.06 5.30
CA LEU A 253 -12.77 11.15 4.38
C LEU A 253 -11.47 11.28 5.15
N SER A 254 -10.56 10.34 4.91
CA SER A 254 -9.20 10.41 5.45
C SER A 254 -8.38 11.49 4.73
N PRO A 255 -7.69 12.40 5.42
CA PRO A 255 -6.85 13.41 4.78
C PRO A 255 -5.58 12.82 4.13
N THR A 256 -5.18 11.60 4.50
CA THR A 256 -4.00 10.92 3.94
C THR A 256 -4.21 10.30 2.56
N ILE A 257 -5.43 10.47 2.04
CA ILE A 257 -5.87 10.01 0.74
C ILE A 257 -5.12 10.67 -0.43
N SER A 258 -4.53 11.85 -0.25
CA SER A 258 -3.84 12.57 -1.34
C SER A 258 -2.71 11.75 -1.98
N ALA A 259 -2.08 10.83 -1.26
CA ALA A 259 -1.06 9.91 -1.77
C ALA A 259 -1.61 8.66 -2.51
N ILE A 260 -2.91 8.38 -2.38
CA ILE A 260 -3.59 7.18 -2.88
C ILE A 260 -4.16 7.42 -4.30
N ASP A 261 -3.81 8.51 -4.98
CA ASP A 261 -4.36 8.84 -6.30
C ASP A 261 -3.96 7.79 -7.38
N VAL A 262 -4.91 6.91 -7.74
CA VAL A 262 -4.77 5.88 -8.80
C VAL A 262 -4.53 6.51 -10.18
N MET A 263 -4.77 7.81 -10.31
CA MET A 263 -4.76 8.53 -11.58
C MET A 263 -3.59 9.48 -11.76
N HIS A 264 -2.79 9.76 -10.72
CA HIS A 264 -1.76 10.79 -10.81
C HIS A 264 -0.75 10.54 -11.93
N ASP A 265 -0.32 9.27 -12.07
CA ASP A 265 0.62 8.87 -13.11
C ASP A 265 -0.05 8.76 -14.48
N ARG A 266 -1.34 8.40 -14.55
CA ARG A 266 -2.06 8.26 -15.82
C ARG A 266 -2.42 9.59 -16.46
N LYS A 267 -2.69 10.64 -15.67
CA LYS A 267 -2.83 12.00 -16.22
C LYS A 267 -1.50 12.47 -16.83
N LYS A 268 -0.37 12.18 -16.19
CA LYS A 268 0.98 12.43 -16.76
C LYS A 268 1.24 11.57 -18.02
N ILE A 269 0.85 10.29 -18.00
CA ILE A 269 1.01 9.37 -19.14
C ILE A 269 0.08 9.73 -20.30
N MET A 270 -1.13 10.26 -20.08
CA MET A 270 -2.04 10.65 -21.17
C MET A 270 -1.75 12.05 -21.73
N GLU A 271 -1.11 12.92 -20.96
CA GLU A 271 -0.57 14.19 -21.48
C GLU A 271 0.69 13.98 -22.34
N GLY A 272 1.30 12.79 -22.28
CA GLY A 272 2.34 12.33 -23.20
C GLY A 272 1.78 11.32 -24.21
N ASP A 273 2.01 11.55 -25.50
CA ASP A 273 1.47 10.75 -26.59
C ASP A 273 1.69 9.23 -26.41
N ALA A 274 0.62 8.44 -26.49
CA ALA A 274 0.56 7.03 -26.10
C ALA A 274 1.40 6.06 -26.97
N MET A 275 2.24 6.57 -27.88
CA MET A 275 3.15 5.78 -28.71
C MET A 275 4.54 6.41 -28.91
N GLY A 276 4.96 7.35 -28.05
CA GLY A 276 6.31 7.90 -28.13
C GLY A 276 6.61 8.85 -26.98
N LEU A 277 7.35 8.35 -25.99
CA LEU A 277 7.76 9.02 -24.75
C LEU A 277 8.24 10.47 -24.97
N LYS A 278 7.33 11.43 -24.76
CA LYS A 278 7.63 12.80 -24.38
C LYS A 278 7.06 13.03 -22.99
N ILE A 279 7.95 13.12 -21.99
CA ILE A 279 7.58 13.63 -20.67
C ILE A 279 7.85 15.13 -20.74
N THR A 280 6.79 15.92 -20.64
CA THR A 280 6.89 17.38 -20.54
C THR A 280 6.68 17.74 -19.07
N ASP A 281 7.72 18.20 -18.40
CA ASP A 281 7.59 18.71 -17.04
C ASP A 281 7.01 20.14 -17.10
N LYS A 282 5.75 20.28 -16.68
CA LYS A 282 5.00 21.56 -16.69
C LYS A 282 5.64 22.66 -15.82
N ARG A 283 6.63 22.34 -14.99
CA ARG A 283 7.34 23.34 -14.17
C ARG A 283 8.61 23.87 -14.82
N THR A 284 9.18 23.15 -15.78
CA THR A 284 10.51 23.47 -16.33
C THR A 284 10.52 23.69 -17.84
N ASP A 285 9.42 23.40 -18.54
CA ASP A 285 9.32 23.43 -20.02
C ASP A 285 10.38 22.57 -20.74
N GLU A 286 11.10 21.71 -20.01
CA GLU A 286 12.05 20.76 -20.58
C GLU A 286 11.32 19.50 -21.08
N VAL A 287 11.50 19.19 -22.36
CA VAL A 287 11.07 17.92 -22.96
C VAL A 287 12.21 16.92 -22.82
N ARG A 288 12.03 15.88 -22.01
CA ARG A 288 12.98 14.75 -21.95
C ARG A 288 12.42 13.54 -22.67
N PHE A 289 13.23 12.98 -23.55
CA PHE A 289 12.95 11.73 -24.26
C PHE A 289 13.63 10.59 -23.51
N ASN A 290 12.85 9.60 -23.07
CA ASN A 290 13.39 8.31 -22.63
C ASN A 290 13.12 7.32 -23.75
N SER A 291 14.02 7.21 -24.72
CA SER A 291 14.05 6.03 -25.58
C SER A 291 15.14 5.09 -25.08
N VAL A 292 14.82 3.81 -24.96
CA VAL A 292 15.79 2.75 -24.65
C VAL A 292 16.96 2.78 -25.64
N ASP A 293 16.72 3.25 -26.87
CA ASP A 293 17.74 3.47 -27.90
C ASP A 293 18.71 4.64 -27.60
N GLN A 294 18.32 5.65 -26.82
CA GLN A 294 19.23 6.71 -26.38
C GLN A 294 20.11 6.28 -25.22
N GLN A 295 19.60 5.48 -24.28
CA GLN A 295 20.43 4.86 -23.24
C GLN A 295 21.43 3.87 -23.84
N LYS A 296 21.04 3.14 -24.90
CA LYS A 296 21.94 2.27 -25.65
C LYS A 296 23.01 3.06 -26.42
N LYS A 297 22.63 4.17 -27.07
CA LYS A 297 23.59 5.06 -27.75
C LYS A 297 24.53 5.80 -26.80
N GLN A 298 24.07 6.19 -25.61
CA GLN A 298 24.95 6.79 -24.60
C GLN A 298 25.93 5.75 -24.03
N ALA A 299 25.47 4.52 -23.75
CA ALA A 299 26.36 3.44 -23.32
C ALA A 299 27.36 3.02 -24.41
N GLU A 300 26.95 3.01 -25.69
CA GLU A 300 27.85 2.78 -26.83
C GLU A 300 28.86 3.93 -27.00
N GLN A 301 28.46 5.19 -26.79
CA GLN A 301 29.38 6.33 -26.87
C GLN A 301 30.36 6.41 -25.68
N GLU A 302 29.93 6.04 -24.48
CA GLU A 302 30.80 5.98 -23.30
C GLU A 302 31.79 4.80 -23.37
N SER A 303 31.41 3.69 -24.01
CA SER A 303 32.33 2.56 -24.24
C SER A 303 33.35 2.80 -25.37
N GLU A 304 33.06 3.68 -26.34
CA GLU A 304 34.01 4.09 -27.37
C GLU A 304 35.01 5.16 -26.87
N SER A 305 34.62 6.02 -25.92
CA SER A 305 35.53 7.01 -25.32
C SER A 305 36.61 6.39 -24.42
N ASP A 306 36.32 5.24 -23.78
CA ASP A 306 37.31 4.55 -22.93
C ASP A 306 38.37 3.76 -23.72
N GLN A 307 38.24 3.65 -25.05
CA GLN A 307 39.22 2.95 -25.89
C GLN A 307 40.22 3.88 -26.61
N THR A 308 40.09 5.19 -26.47
CA THR A 308 40.98 6.16 -27.15
C THR A 308 42.12 6.73 -26.30
N ASP A 309 42.18 6.39 -25.00
CA ASP A 309 43.25 6.81 -24.08
C ASP A 309 44.11 5.62 -23.57
N ASN A 310 44.72 4.88 -24.50
CA ASN A 310 45.85 3.97 -24.24
C ASN A 310 46.89 4.01 -25.37
#